data_AF-A0A7K5BTF1-F1
#
_entry.id   AF-A0A7K5BTF1-F1
#
_cell.length_a   1.000
_cell.length_b   1.000
_cell.length_c   1.000
_cell.angle_alpha   90.00
_cell.angle_beta   90.00
_cell.angle_gamma   90.00
#
_symmetry.space_group_name_H-M   'P 1'
#
loop_
_entity.id
_entity.type
_entity.pdbx_description
1 polymer ?
#
loop_
_entity_poly.entity_id
_entity_poly.type
_entity_poly.pdbx_seq_one_letter_code
_entity_poly.pdbx_strand_id
1 'polypeptide(L)'
;GYSCLHTPSLFTADRGDQPLSANAPFTLFIDKTTGSFLCTATLAEGTWQDFQANVEMRHHGVTPIPPASSEETEEEMRQAREDARCIWERALPLWELLDEKETKETKALFGISQVTDATLKRFGVRYLRTARSLVFPWFSPQDATLKGLKLLRVEKKGGTKTYVEETLPRFDSYRNLFGLPLIGRRDTELVLTGWELDALALHQAAGVASLALPRGASCLPPTLLPYLEQFKRITLWLGEDLRSWEAAKLFARKLSLKRCSLVRPGNLQPRPLEALNQGLNVTKILRSALLASHKSIISFRQLREEVFGELVNTEQVSGVKWARFPELNKLLKGHRRGELTIFTGPTGSGKTTFISEYALDLCMQGVCTLWGSFEINNVRLAKIMLTQFAGRRLEDQLELYDEWADRFEELPLYFMTFHGQQNIKTVIDTMQHAVYMYDITHVVVDNLQFMMGHEHLSVDR
;
A
#
# COMPACT_ATOMS: atom_id res chain seq x y z
N GLY A 1 -6.55 -12.79 17.74
CA GLY A 1 -5.32 -13.17 17.03
C GLY A 1 -4.17 -12.21 17.28
N TYR A 2 -3.39 -11.96 16.24
CA TYR A 2 -2.11 -11.25 16.27
C TYR A 2 -2.32 -9.74 16.27
N SER A 3 -2.90 -9.21 15.20
CA SER A 3 -3.20 -7.80 14.94
C SER A 3 -4.67 -7.49 15.21
N CYS A 4 -5.57 -8.45 14.97
CA CYS A 4 -7.00 -8.30 15.22
C CYS A 4 -7.49 -9.14 16.41
N LEU A 5 -8.54 -8.68 17.08
CA LEU A 5 -9.42 -9.51 17.91
C LEU A 5 -10.29 -10.37 17.00
N HIS A 6 -10.57 -11.61 17.42
CA HIS A 6 -11.34 -12.58 16.65
C HIS A 6 -12.63 -12.85 17.40
N THR A 7 -13.77 -12.76 16.72
CA THR A 7 -15.07 -13.00 17.31
C THR A 7 -16.01 -13.65 16.29
N PRO A 8 -17.01 -14.44 16.72
CA PRO A 8 -18.08 -14.87 15.84
C PRO A 8 -18.78 -13.67 15.23
N SER A 9 -19.18 -13.78 13.95
CA SER A 9 -19.88 -12.68 13.28
C SER A 9 -21.31 -12.52 13.81
N LEU A 10 -21.69 -11.27 14.02
CA LEU A 10 -23.07 -10.86 14.26
C LEU A 10 -23.83 -10.51 12.97
N PHE A 11 -23.13 -10.47 11.83
CA PHE A 11 -23.69 -10.14 10.51
C PHE A 11 -24.14 -11.37 9.72
N THR A 12 -23.83 -12.58 10.18
CA THR A 12 -24.30 -13.81 9.55
C THR A 12 -25.72 -14.12 10.02
N ALA A 13 -26.68 -14.24 9.10
CA ALA A 13 -28.06 -14.63 9.40
C ALA A 13 -28.11 -16.00 10.11
N ASP A 14 -28.88 -16.06 11.20
CA ASP A 14 -29.23 -17.24 11.98
C ASP A 14 -28.10 -18.20 12.41
N ARG A 15 -27.56 -17.92 13.59
CA ARG A 15 -27.48 -18.97 14.61
C ARG A 15 -28.37 -18.53 15.77
N GLY A 16 -29.67 -18.81 15.70
CA GLY A 16 -30.53 -18.69 16.87
C GLY A 16 -29.92 -19.47 18.03
N ASP A 17 -29.72 -18.83 19.18
CA ASP A 17 -29.36 -19.32 20.54
C ASP A 17 -28.72 -20.71 20.72
N GLN A 18 -27.97 -21.21 19.74
CA GLN A 18 -27.20 -22.44 19.86
C GLN A 18 -25.84 -22.06 20.43
N PRO A 19 -25.37 -22.79 21.47
CA PRO A 19 -24.05 -22.54 22.02
C PRO A 19 -23.02 -22.60 20.91
N LEU A 20 -22.16 -21.59 20.87
CA LEU A 20 -21.03 -21.50 19.94
C LEU A 20 -20.27 -22.83 20.00
N SER A 21 -20.37 -23.63 18.94
CA SER A 21 -19.48 -24.78 18.75
C SER A 21 -18.04 -24.27 18.92
N ALA A 22 -17.27 -24.92 19.79
CA ALA A 22 -15.88 -24.55 20.06
C ALA A 22 -14.99 -24.52 18.79
N ASN A 23 -15.49 -25.08 17.67
CA ASN A 23 -14.82 -25.16 16.38
C ASN A 23 -15.43 -24.25 15.29
N ALA A 24 -16.34 -23.33 15.62
CA ALA A 24 -16.85 -22.38 14.64
C ALA A 24 -15.74 -21.40 14.23
N PRO A 25 -15.43 -21.23 12.93
CA PRO A 25 -14.38 -20.31 12.50
C PRO A 25 -14.78 -18.88 12.86
N PHE A 26 -13.85 -18.12 13.44
CA PHE A 26 -14.02 -16.69 13.63
C PHE A 26 -14.06 -16.02 12.26
N THR A 27 -15.15 -15.30 12.00
CA THR A 27 -15.39 -14.63 10.71
C THR A 27 -15.38 -13.13 10.84
N LEU A 28 -15.46 -12.58 12.06
CA LEU A 28 -15.41 -11.16 12.34
C LEU A 28 -14.10 -10.81 13.05
N PHE A 29 -13.42 -9.81 12.51
CA PHE A 29 -12.11 -9.37 12.94
C PHE A 29 -12.20 -7.89 13.30
N ILE A 30 -11.68 -7.51 14.46
CA ILE A 30 -11.65 -6.12 14.92
C ILE A 30 -10.18 -5.75 15.12
N ASP A 31 -9.70 -4.74 14.41
CA ASP A 31 -8.33 -4.28 14.52
C ASP A 31 -8.06 -3.68 15.92
N LYS A 32 -6.96 -4.11 16.57
CA LYS A 32 -6.67 -3.73 17.96
C LYS A 32 -6.25 -2.27 18.13
N THR A 33 -5.85 -1.59 17.05
CA THR A 33 -5.32 -0.23 17.10
C THR A 33 -6.36 0.79 16.66
N THR A 34 -7.08 0.48 15.59
CA THR A 34 -8.07 1.38 14.96
C THR A 34 -9.48 1.12 15.43
N GLY A 35 -9.77 -0.08 15.94
CA GLY A 35 -11.13 -0.51 16.30
C GLY A 35 -12.03 -0.79 15.09
N SER A 36 -11.54 -0.61 13.86
CA SER A 36 -12.28 -0.98 12.64
C SER A 36 -12.55 -2.49 12.60
N PHE A 37 -13.69 -2.88 12.02
CA PHE A 37 -14.05 -4.28 11.88
C PHE A 37 -14.18 -4.71 10.42
N LEU A 38 -13.95 -6.00 10.18
CA LEU A 38 -14.24 -6.68 8.92
C LEU A 38 -14.82 -8.06 9.20
N CYS A 39 -15.99 -8.33 8.65
CA CYS A 39 -16.54 -9.66 8.58
C CYS A 39 -16.14 -10.32 7.27
N THR A 40 -15.20 -11.26 7.32
CA THR A 40 -14.77 -12.06 6.16
C THR A 40 -15.86 -12.95 5.57
N ALA A 41 -16.97 -13.18 6.28
CA ALA A 41 -18.10 -14.00 5.82
C ALA A 41 -19.22 -13.21 5.13
N THR A 42 -19.37 -11.91 5.41
CA THR A 42 -20.38 -11.05 4.76
C THR A 42 -19.77 -9.88 4.02
N LEU A 43 -18.46 -9.67 4.16
CA LEU A 43 -17.72 -8.47 3.74
C LEU A 43 -18.22 -7.17 4.40
N ALA A 44 -19.02 -7.27 5.46
CA ALA A 44 -19.41 -6.10 6.25
C ALA A 44 -18.16 -5.53 6.95
N GLU A 45 -17.89 -4.25 6.72
CA GLU A 45 -16.79 -3.51 7.35
C GLU A 45 -17.29 -2.18 7.90
N GLY A 46 -16.56 -1.60 8.85
CA GLY A 46 -16.93 -0.32 9.43
C GLY A 46 -16.01 0.10 10.58
N THR A 47 -16.33 1.24 11.17
CA THR A 47 -15.65 1.79 12.35
C THR A 47 -16.10 1.07 13.62
N TRP A 48 -15.42 1.36 14.74
CA TRP A 48 -15.86 0.90 16.06
C TRP A 48 -17.27 1.40 16.42
N GLN A 49 -17.63 2.62 16.00
CA GLN A 49 -18.94 3.21 16.27
C GLN A 49 -20.04 2.46 15.49
N ASP A 50 -19.77 2.13 14.23
CA ASP A 50 -20.67 1.32 13.40
C ASP A 50 -20.86 -0.08 14.03
N PHE A 51 -19.77 -0.66 14.55
CA PHE A 51 -19.83 -1.94 15.24
C PHE A 51 -20.70 -1.86 16.50
N GLN A 52 -20.47 -0.86 17.35
CA GLN A 52 -21.23 -0.64 18.58
C GLN A 52 -22.72 -0.45 18.29
N ALA A 53 -23.06 0.39 17.31
CA ALA A 53 -24.44 0.60 16.89
C ALA A 53 -25.11 -0.71 16.44
N ASN A 54 -24.41 -1.54 15.65
CA ASN A 54 -24.93 -2.83 15.20
C ASN A 54 -25.13 -3.84 16.35
N VAL A 55 -24.27 -3.81 17.38
CA VAL A 55 -24.43 -4.64 18.58
C VAL A 55 -25.66 -4.20 19.38
N GLU A 56 -25.83 -2.89 19.60
CA GLU A 56 -26.99 -2.32 20.32
C GLU A 56 -28.30 -2.61 19.58
N MET A 57 -28.33 -2.39 18.26
CA MET A 57 -29.49 -2.69 17.41
C MET A 57 -29.89 -4.17 17.45
N ARG A 58 -28.91 -5.08 17.47
CA ARG A 58 -29.16 -6.51 17.61
C ARG A 58 -29.74 -6.87 18.99
N HIS A 59 -29.30 -6.21 20.07
CA HIS A 59 -29.91 -6.35 21.38
C HIS A 59 -31.38 -5.88 21.41
N HIS A 60 -31.73 -4.91 20.57
CA HIS A 60 -33.10 -4.43 20.37
C HIS A 60 -33.91 -5.23 19.34
N GLY A 61 -33.39 -6.37 18.85
CA GLY A 61 -34.09 -7.25 17.91
C GLY A 61 -34.12 -6.74 16.47
N VAL A 62 -33.32 -5.72 16.14
CA VAL A 62 -33.21 -5.17 14.79
C VAL A 62 -32.04 -5.86 14.07
N THR A 63 -32.24 -6.22 12.80
CA THR A 63 -31.18 -6.79 11.97
C THR A 63 -30.04 -5.77 11.78
N PRO A 64 -28.78 -6.18 11.96
CA PRO A 64 -27.61 -5.33 11.71
C PRO A 64 -27.65 -4.74 10.29
N ILE A 65 -27.39 -3.44 10.18
CA ILE A 65 -27.32 -2.72 8.90
C ILE A 65 -25.84 -2.38 8.66
N PRO A 66 -25.24 -2.77 7.53
CA PRO A 66 -23.91 -2.30 7.15
C PRO A 66 -23.87 -0.77 7.11
N PRO A 67 -22.74 -0.12 7.40
CA PRO A 67 -22.65 1.34 7.31
C PRO A 67 -23.04 1.79 5.90
N ALA A 68 -23.90 2.81 5.81
CA ALA A 68 -24.30 3.40 4.55
C ALA A 68 -23.17 4.28 4.01
N SER A 69 -22.71 3.99 2.79
CA SER A 69 -21.93 4.95 2.01
C SER A 69 -22.86 6.04 1.45
N SER A 70 -22.33 7.23 1.16
CA SER A 70 -23.08 8.24 0.40
C SER A 70 -23.51 7.68 -0.96
N GLU A 71 -24.74 7.99 -1.40
CA GLU A 71 -25.29 7.52 -2.68
C GLU A 71 -24.35 7.82 -3.87
N GLU A 72 -23.72 8.99 -3.87
CA GLU A 72 -22.74 9.38 -4.90
C GLU A 72 -21.53 8.42 -4.94
N THR A 73 -20.99 8.05 -3.78
CA THR A 73 -19.84 7.14 -3.67
C THR A 73 -20.20 5.71 -4.06
N GLU A 74 -21.44 5.28 -3.77
CA GLU A 74 -21.93 3.97 -4.20
C GLU A 74 -22.09 3.88 -5.72
N GLU A 75 -22.58 4.95 -6.35
CA GLU A 75 -22.76 5.02 -7.79
C GLU A 75 -21.40 5.01 -8.52
N GLU A 76 -20.43 5.79 -8.07
CA GLU A 76 -19.06 5.78 -8.61
C GLU A 76 -18.40 4.41 -8.48
N MET A 77 -18.52 3.77 -7.32
CA MET A 77 -18.00 2.40 -7.13
C MET A 77 -18.70 1.39 -8.05
N ARG A 78 -20.00 1.56 -8.30
CA ARG A 78 -20.77 0.70 -9.21
C ARG A 78 -20.27 0.85 -10.64
N GLN A 79 -20.09 2.09 -11.09
CA GLN A 79 -19.54 2.38 -12.41
C GLN A 79 -18.13 1.83 -12.57
N ALA A 80 -17.23 2.05 -11.60
CA ALA A 80 -15.87 1.54 -11.66
C ALA A 80 -15.80 0.00 -11.66
N ARG A 81 -16.72 -0.68 -10.98
CA ARG A 81 -16.86 -2.15 -11.05
C ARG A 81 -17.33 -2.61 -12.42
N GLU A 82 -18.23 -1.86 -13.05
CA GLU A 82 -18.71 -2.14 -14.40
C GLU A 82 -17.59 -1.95 -15.44
N ASP A 83 -16.80 -0.89 -15.32
CA ASP A 83 -15.64 -0.64 -16.18
C ASP A 83 -14.60 -1.75 -16.04
N ALA A 84 -14.30 -2.18 -14.80
CA ALA A 84 -13.43 -3.31 -14.54
C ALA A 84 -13.98 -4.60 -15.17
N ARG A 85 -15.30 -4.85 -15.08
CA ARG A 85 -15.94 -5.98 -15.75
C ARG A 85 -15.79 -5.92 -17.28
N CYS A 86 -16.06 -4.77 -17.88
CA CYS A 86 -15.92 -4.56 -19.31
C CYS A 86 -14.48 -4.82 -19.80
N ILE A 87 -13.48 -4.32 -19.06
CA ILE A 87 -12.06 -4.56 -19.36
C ILE A 87 -11.74 -6.05 -19.23
N TRP A 88 -12.22 -6.69 -18.16
CA TRP A 88 -11.98 -8.10 -17.91
C TRP A 88 -12.55 -9.00 -19.01
N GLU A 89 -13.76 -8.73 -19.48
CA GLU A 89 -14.42 -9.47 -20.56
C GLU A 89 -13.71 -9.28 -21.91
N ARG A 90 -13.14 -8.10 -22.16
CA ARG A 90 -12.35 -7.81 -23.37
C ARG A 90 -10.93 -8.39 -23.31
N ALA A 91 -10.41 -8.63 -22.11
CA ALA A 91 -9.07 -9.19 -21.92
C ALA A 91 -9.08 -10.70 -22.23
N LEU A 92 -8.06 -11.14 -22.96
CA LEU A 92 -7.91 -12.56 -23.33
C LEU A 92 -7.05 -13.27 -22.28
N PRO A 93 -7.35 -14.53 -21.92
CA PRO A 93 -6.45 -15.31 -21.08
C PRO A 93 -5.07 -15.40 -21.73
N LEU A 94 -4.03 -15.03 -20.99
CA LEU A 94 -2.68 -14.89 -21.58
C LEU A 94 -2.16 -16.21 -22.17
N TRP A 95 -2.59 -17.34 -21.62
CA TRP A 95 -2.25 -18.69 -22.10
C TRP A 95 -3.10 -19.18 -23.28
N GLU A 96 -4.15 -18.46 -23.67
CA GLU A 96 -5.06 -18.79 -24.78
C GLU A 96 -4.97 -17.76 -25.91
N LEU A 97 -3.91 -16.96 -25.96
CA LEU A 97 -3.67 -16.10 -27.11
C LEU A 97 -3.50 -16.97 -28.36
N LEU A 98 -4.28 -16.64 -29.40
CA LEU A 98 -4.33 -17.42 -30.65
C LEU A 98 -2.97 -17.49 -31.38
N ASP A 99 -2.08 -16.53 -31.13
CA ASP A 99 -0.74 -16.47 -31.74
C ASP A 99 0.34 -16.82 -30.70
N GLU A 100 1.04 -17.93 -30.91
CA GLU A 100 2.16 -18.36 -30.05
C GLU A 100 3.32 -17.36 -30.04
N LYS A 101 3.58 -16.69 -31.17
CA LYS A 101 4.64 -15.69 -31.27
C LYS A 101 4.29 -14.46 -30.44
N GLU A 102 3.06 -13.97 -30.58
CA GLU A 102 2.53 -12.87 -29.75
C GLU A 102 2.61 -13.23 -28.26
N THR A 103 2.29 -14.47 -27.89
CA THR A 103 2.37 -14.95 -26.51
C THR A 103 3.79 -14.89 -25.97
N LYS A 104 4.75 -15.45 -26.72
CA LYS A 104 6.18 -15.46 -26.36
C LYS A 104 6.73 -14.03 -26.26
N GLU A 105 6.41 -13.17 -27.21
CA GLU A 105 6.82 -11.76 -27.21
C GLU A 105 6.22 -10.99 -26.03
N THR A 106 4.94 -11.22 -25.72
CA THR A 106 4.26 -10.63 -24.56
C THR A 106 4.91 -11.09 -23.26
N LYS A 107 5.12 -12.40 -23.08
CA LYS A 107 5.81 -12.92 -21.90
C LYS A 107 7.22 -12.33 -21.74
N ALA A 108 7.98 -12.20 -22.84
CA ALA A 108 9.29 -11.58 -22.83
C ALA A 108 9.26 -10.07 -22.52
N LEU A 109 8.22 -9.36 -22.98
CA LEU A 109 8.03 -7.93 -22.71
C LEU A 109 7.95 -7.68 -21.19
N PHE A 110 7.12 -8.46 -20.49
CA PHE A 110 6.88 -8.38 -19.05
C PHE A 110 7.87 -9.18 -18.19
N GLY A 111 8.88 -9.82 -18.80
CA GLY A 111 9.89 -10.58 -18.05
C GLY A 111 9.37 -11.87 -17.41
N ILE A 112 8.29 -12.45 -17.94
CA ILE A 112 7.63 -13.66 -17.42
C ILE A 112 7.80 -14.87 -18.35
N SER A 113 8.84 -14.90 -19.17
CA SER A 113 9.09 -16.01 -20.12
C SER A 113 9.19 -17.38 -19.45
N GLN A 114 9.67 -17.43 -18.20
CA GLN A 114 9.74 -18.68 -17.41
C GLN A 114 8.41 -19.05 -16.74
N VAL A 115 7.41 -18.15 -16.71
CA VAL A 115 6.13 -18.42 -16.07
C VAL A 115 5.27 -19.30 -16.99
N THR A 116 4.87 -20.44 -16.44
CA THR A 116 4.08 -21.46 -17.12
C THR A 116 2.62 -21.04 -17.27
N ASP A 117 1.97 -21.57 -18.29
CA ASP A 117 0.55 -21.33 -18.56
C ASP A 117 -0.35 -21.87 -17.44
N ALA A 118 0.06 -22.95 -16.76
CA ALA A 118 -0.64 -23.47 -15.59
C ALA A 118 -0.68 -22.44 -14.44
N THR A 119 0.44 -21.75 -14.18
CA THR A 119 0.50 -20.68 -13.17
C THR A 119 -0.37 -19.49 -13.58
N LEU A 120 -0.27 -19.05 -14.83
CA LEU A 120 -1.08 -17.93 -15.34
C LEU A 120 -2.58 -18.25 -15.24
N LYS A 121 -2.97 -19.47 -15.63
CA LYS A 121 -4.34 -19.98 -15.53
C LYS A 121 -4.85 -19.99 -14.11
N ARG A 122 -4.03 -20.47 -13.17
CA ARG A 122 -4.40 -20.54 -11.76
C ARG A 122 -4.66 -19.17 -11.15
N PHE A 123 -3.88 -18.16 -11.52
CA PHE A 123 -4.06 -16.79 -11.02
C PHE A 123 -4.99 -15.92 -11.88
N GLY A 124 -5.50 -16.46 -12.99
CA GLY A 124 -6.41 -15.73 -13.88
C GLY A 124 -5.74 -14.56 -14.61
N VAL A 125 -4.45 -14.63 -14.93
CA VAL A 125 -3.76 -13.50 -15.59
C VAL A 125 -4.22 -13.36 -17.04
N ARG A 126 -4.78 -12.20 -17.40
CA ARG A 126 -5.24 -11.91 -18.76
C ARG A 126 -4.37 -10.85 -19.44
N TYR A 127 -4.59 -10.65 -20.73
CA TYR A 127 -3.91 -9.67 -21.56
C TYR A 127 -4.92 -8.83 -22.34
N LEU A 128 -4.82 -7.51 -22.20
CA LEU A 128 -5.62 -6.55 -22.95
C LEU A 128 -4.80 -6.02 -24.13
N ARG A 129 -5.08 -6.52 -25.33
CA ARG A 129 -4.36 -6.17 -26.58
C ARG A 129 -4.39 -4.68 -26.90
N THR A 130 -5.53 -4.01 -26.71
CA THR A 130 -5.71 -2.59 -27.05
C THR A 130 -4.79 -1.68 -26.25
N ALA A 131 -4.59 -1.98 -24.96
CA ALA A 131 -3.72 -1.22 -24.07
C ALA A 131 -2.30 -1.79 -23.96
N ARG A 132 -2.04 -2.97 -24.58
CA ARG A 132 -0.84 -3.78 -24.41
C ARG A 132 -0.49 -4.00 -22.93
N SER A 133 -1.49 -4.30 -22.11
CA SER A 133 -1.36 -4.42 -20.66
C SER A 133 -1.69 -5.82 -20.17
N LEU A 134 -0.95 -6.31 -19.17
CA LEU A 134 -1.39 -7.45 -18.37
C LEU A 134 -2.52 -7.01 -17.45
N VAL A 135 -3.47 -7.92 -17.21
CA VAL A 135 -4.65 -7.70 -16.37
C VAL A 135 -4.63 -8.71 -15.23
N PHE A 136 -4.53 -8.22 -14.01
CA PHE A 136 -4.58 -9.02 -12.78
C PHE A 136 -5.94 -8.86 -12.11
N PRO A 137 -6.75 -9.93 -12.02
CA PRO A 137 -8.07 -9.84 -11.42
C PRO A 137 -8.03 -9.82 -9.91
N TRP A 138 -9.01 -9.14 -9.33
CA TRP A 138 -9.27 -9.15 -7.90
C TRP A 138 -10.61 -9.79 -7.64
N PHE A 139 -10.56 -11.05 -7.25
CA PHE A 139 -11.77 -11.79 -6.93
C PHE A 139 -12.08 -11.71 -5.44
N SER A 140 -13.37 -11.68 -5.13
CA SER A 140 -13.86 -11.85 -3.77
C SER A 140 -13.52 -13.26 -3.26
N PRO A 141 -13.05 -13.39 -2.00
CA PRO A 141 -12.68 -14.69 -1.43
C PRO A 141 -13.83 -15.70 -1.30
N GLN A 142 -15.08 -15.23 -1.30
CA GLN A 142 -16.25 -16.07 -0.99
C GLN A 142 -16.87 -16.71 -2.23
N ASP A 143 -17.08 -15.91 -3.26
CA ASP A 143 -17.89 -16.22 -4.44
C ASP A 143 -17.10 -16.11 -5.75
N ALA A 144 -15.80 -15.79 -5.65
CA ALA A 144 -14.92 -15.53 -6.78
C ALA A 144 -15.45 -14.45 -7.76
N THR A 145 -16.32 -13.54 -7.29
CA THR A 145 -16.80 -12.43 -8.12
C THR A 145 -15.71 -11.39 -8.32
N LEU A 146 -15.62 -10.84 -9.54
CA LEU A 146 -14.67 -9.78 -9.85
C LEU A 146 -15.06 -8.50 -9.09
N LYS A 147 -14.17 -8.02 -8.23
CA LYS A 147 -14.33 -6.76 -7.48
C LYS A 147 -13.51 -5.62 -8.08
N GLY A 148 -12.53 -5.95 -8.90
CA GLY A 148 -11.70 -4.99 -9.63
C GLY A 148 -10.54 -5.69 -10.33
N LEU A 149 -9.63 -4.89 -10.88
CA LEU A 149 -8.44 -5.36 -11.58
C LEU A 149 -7.29 -4.35 -11.51
N LYS A 150 -6.09 -4.88 -11.69
CA LYS A 150 -4.88 -4.09 -11.91
C LYS A 150 -4.39 -4.28 -13.34
N LEU A 151 -4.06 -3.20 -14.00
CA LEU A 151 -3.41 -3.18 -15.30
C LEU A 151 -1.93 -2.89 -15.13
N LEU A 152 -1.09 -3.66 -15.79
CA LEU A 152 0.35 -3.42 -15.85
C LEU A 152 0.75 -3.21 -17.31
N ARG A 153 1.28 -2.04 -17.62
CA ARG A 153 1.80 -1.67 -18.94
C ARG A 153 3.31 -1.50 -18.88
N VAL A 154 4.01 -1.83 -19.97
CA VAL A 154 5.44 -1.51 -20.13
C VAL A 154 5.58 -0.34 -21.09
N GLU A 155 6.16 0.76 -20.60
CA GLU A 155 6.61 1.87 -21.41
C GLU A 155 8.13 1.79 -21.62
N LYS A 156 8.61 2.23 -22.78
CA LYS A 156 10.04 2.36 -23.06
C LYS A 156 10.37 3.84 -23.19
N LYS A 157 11.04 4.41 -22.19
CA LYS A 157 11.57 5.79 -22.24
C LYS A 157 13.09 5.73 -22.27
N GLY A 158 13.70 6.19 -23.36
CA GLY A 158 15.15 6.28 -23.50
C GLY A 158 15.90 4.94 -23.43
N GLY A 159 15.28 3.83 -23.82
CA GLY A 159 15.88 2.48 -23.76
C GLY A 159 15.66 1.74 -22.44
N THR A 160 15.21 2.42 -21.39
CA THR A 160 14.85 1.82 -20.10
C THR A 160 13.38 1.39 -20.10
N LYS A 161 13.10 0.18 -19.61
CA LYS A 161 11.73 -0.31 -19.41
C LYS A 161 11.17 0.27 -18.12
N THR A 162 10.05 0.97 -18.19
CA THR A 162 9.30 1.47 -17.04
C THR A 162 7.94 0.78 -16.99
N TYR A 163 7.59 0.26 -15.82
CA TYR A 163 6.28 -0.34 -15.59
C TYR A 163 5.30 0.73 -15.10
N VAL A 164 4.12 0.78 -15.71
CA VAL A 164 3.04 1.68 -15.33
C VAL A 164 1.87 0.82 -14.85
N GLU A 165 1.40 1.10 -13.64
CA GLU A 165 0.33 0.37 -12.97
C GLU A 165 -0.92 1.24 -12.92
N GLU A 166 -2.07 0.67 -13.23
CA GLU A 166 -3.38 1.32 -13.13
C GLU A 166 -4.34 0.37 -12.41
N THR A 167 -5.20 0.91 -11.55
CA THR A 167 -6.01 0.14 -10.60
C THR A 167 -7.48 0.56 -10.70
N LEU A 168 -8.37 -0.42 -10.85
CA LEU A 168 -9.81 -0.20 -10.97
C LEU A 168 -10.59 -1.13 -10.02
N PRO A 169 -11.44 -0.62 -9.12
CA PRO A 169 -11.66 0.79 -8.79
C PRO A 169 -10.42 1.45 -8.16
N ARG A 170 -10.39 2.78 -8.11
CA ARG A 170 -9.26 3.56 -7.55
C ARG A 170 -8.88 3.12 -6.13
N PHE A 171 -7.65 3.42 -5.74
CA PHE A 171 -6.97 2.84 -4.58
C PHE A 171 -7.70 2.97 -3.24
N ASP A 172 -8.43 4.06 -2.98
CA ASP A 172 -9.15 4.22 -1.71
C ASP A 172 -10.32 3.24 -1.55
N SER A 173 -10.85 2.73 -2.66
CA SER A 173 -11.87 1.68 -2.69
C SER A 173 -11.25 0.28 -2.81
N TYR A 174 -9.95 0.18 -3.11
CA TYR A 174 -9.30 -1.11 -3.35
C TYR A 174 -8.72 -1.73 -2.07
N ARG A 175 -9.43 -2.73 -1.53
CA ARG A 175 -9.14 -3.37 -0.23
C ARG A 175 -8.92 -4.87 -0.32
N ASN A 176 -8.23 -5.35 -1.35
CA ASN A 176 -7.99 -6.78 -1.54
C ASN A 176 -6.50 -7.11 -1.79
N LEU A 177 -6.17 -8.40 -1.71
CA LEU A 177 -4.85 -8.97 -1.95
C LEU A 177 -4.91 -9.84 -3.21
N PHE A 178 -4.01 -9.63 -4.16
CA PHE A 178 -3.94 -10.49 -5.33
C PHE A 178 -3.52 -11.91 -4.92
N GLY A 179 -4.25 -12.92 -5.42
CA GLY A 179 -4.07 -14.32 -5.05
C GLY A 179 -4.89 -14.80 -3.84
N LEU A 180 -5.65 -13.93 -3.18
CA LEU A 180 -6.41 -14.28 -1.96
C LEU A 180 -7.39 -15.46 -2.13
N PRO A 181 -8.15 -15.58 -3.23
CA PRO A 181 -9.03 -16.75 -3.45
C PRO A 181 -8.28 -18.09 -3.58
N LEU A 182 -6.97 -18.06 -3.83
CA LEU A 182 -6.15 -19.27 -3.97
C LEU A 182 -5.68 -19.81 -2.62
N ILE A 183 -5.86 -19.04 -1.54
CA ILE A 183 -5.49 -19.43 -0.19
C ILE A 183 -6.52 -20.40 0.37
N GLY A 184 -6.07 -21.60 0.71
CA GLY A 184 -6.88 -22.59 1.40
C GLY A 184 -6.87 -22.39 2.91
N ARG A 185 -7.90 -22.89 3.59
CA ARG A 185 -8.00 -22.87 5.07
C ARG A 185 -6.86 -23.62 5.79
N ARG A 186 -6.10 -24.45 5.06
CA ARG A 186 -4.96 -25.22 5.60
C ARG A 186 -3.63 -24.47 5.46
N ASP A 187 -3.60 -23.36 4.72
CA ASP A 187 -2.39 -22.58 4.53
C ASP A 187 -2.09 -21.80 5.81
N THR A 188 -1.05 -22.21 6.52
CA THR A 188 -0.63 -21.58 7.79
C THR A 188 0.61 -20.71 7.64
N GLU A 189 1.28 -20.78 6.50
CA GLU A 189 2.45 -19.98 6.14
C GLU A 189 2.14 -19.20 4.85
N LEU A 190 2.56 -17.95 4.79
CA LEU A 190 2.33 -17.06 3.65
C LEU A 190 3.63 -16.33 3.27
N VAL A 191 3.85 -16.14 1.97
CA VAL A 191 4.82 -15.15 1.47
C VAL A 191 4.07 -13.93 0.90
N LEU A 192 4.36 -12.75 1.42
CA LEU A 192 3.78 -11.48 0.97
C LEU A 192 4.78 -10.74 0.09
N THR A 193 4.32 -10.32 -1.09
CA THR A 193 5.11 -9.66 -2.12
C THR A 193 4.58 -8.26 -2.42
N GLY A 194 5.44 -7.42 -3.01
CA GLY A 194 5.04 -6.09 -3.44
C GLY A 194 4.32 -6.08 -4.80
N TRP A 195 4.51 -7.11 -5.62
CA TRP A 195 4.09 -7.12 -7.03
C TRP A 195 3.38 -8.43 -7.38
N GLU A 196 2.35 -8.36 -8.23
CA GLU A 196 1.56 -9.51 -8.65
C GLU A 196 2.41 -10.56 -9.36
N LEU A 197 3.36 -10.13 -10.21
CA LEU A 197 4.26 -11.02 -10.93
C LEU A 197 5.19 -11.82 -10.00
N ASP A 198 5.58 -11.23 -8.88
CA ASP A 198 6.44 -11.90 -7.90
C ASP A 198 5.65 -12.99 -7.15
N ALA A 199 4.36 -12.76 -6.88
CA ALA A 199 3.48 -13.80 -6.33
C ALA A 199 3.35 -15.00 -7.28
N LEU A 200 3.19 -14.76 -8.60
CA LEU A 200 3.18 -15.83 -9.60
C LEU A 200 4.47 -16.66 -9.57
N ALA A 201 5.61 -15.96 -9.52
CA ALA A 201 6.92 -16.59 -9.53
C ALA A 201 7.16 -17.47 -8.29
N LEU A 202 6.76 -17.00 -7.10
CA LEU A 202 6.86 -17.76 -5.86
C LEU A 202 6.00 -19.02 -5.87
N HIS A 203 4.75 -18.89 -6.32
CA HIS A 203 3.85 -20.03 -6.41
C HIS A 203 4.41 -21.08 -7.36
N GLN A 204 4.91 -20.68 -8.51
CA GLN A 204 5.51 -21.60 -9.47
C GLN A 204 6.80 -22.25 -8.96
N ALA A 205 7.70 -21.47 -8.38
CA ALA A 205 9.04 -21.94 -8.02
C ALA A 205 9.04 -22.81 -6.76
N ALA A 206 8.18 -22.49 -5.79
CA ALA A 206 8.22 -23.10 -4.45
C ALA A 206 6.87 -23.74 -4.03
N GLY A 207 5.79 -23.54 -4.78
CA GLY A 207 4.46 -24.06 -4.43
C GLY A 207 3.87 -23.45 -3.16
N VAL A 208 4.41 -22.32 -2.71
CA VAL A 208 3.98 -21.65 -1.47
C VAL A 208 2.71 -20.83 -1.69
N ALA A 209 1.96 -20.63 -0.62
CA ALA A 209 0.91 -19.61 -0.58
C ALA A 209 1.55 -18.22 -0.70
N SER A 210 1.12 -17.44 -1.69
CA SER A 210 1.71 -16.15 -2.01
C SER A 210 0.63 -15.11 -2.32
N LEU A 211 0.77 -13.92 -1.74
CA LEU A 211 -0.12 -12.78 -1.97
C LEU A 211 0.69 -11.56 -2.39
N ALA A 212 0.09 -10.69 -3.22
CA ALA A 212 0.68 -9.40 -3.56
C ALA A 212 -0.13 -8.24 -2.97
N LEU A 213 0.59 -7.22 -2.51
CA LEU A 213 0.02 -6.01 -1.92
C LEU A 213 -0.48 -5.04 -3.00
N PRO A 214 -1.62 -4.37 -2.77
CA PRO A 214 -2.21 -3.44 -3.73
C PRO A 214 -1.26 -2.29 -4.09
N ARG A 215 -0.59 -1.72 -3.08
CA ARG A 215 0.36 -0.59 -3.20
C ARG A 215 1.80 -1.02 -2.94
N GLY A 216 2.11 -2.28 -3.21
CA GLY A 216 3.44 -2.86 -3.02
C GLY A 216 4.11 -2.51 -1.69
N ALA A 217 5.32 -1.96 -1.75
CA ALA A 217 6.08 -1.55 -0.56
C ALA A 217 5.66 -0.19 0.02
N SER A 218 4.77 0.57 -0.64
CA SER A 218 4.40 1.92 -0.19
C SER A 218 3.46 1.90 1.01
N CYS A 219 2.49 0.98 1.06
CA CYS A 219 1.54 0.92 2.15
C CYS A 219 0.91 -0.47 2.35
N LEU A 220 0.74 -0.85 3.61
CA LEU A 220 -0.08 -1.98 4.08
C LEU A 220 -1.27 -1.43 4.88
N PRO A 221 -2.45 -1.25 4.24
CA PRO A 221 -3.65 -0.77 4.91
C PRO A 221 -4.10 -1.72 6.04
N PRO A 222 -4.51 -1.20 7.22
CA PRO A 222 -5.03 -2.01 8.31
C PRO A 222 -6.25 -2.88 7.94
N THR A 223 -7.05 -2.44 6.96
CA THR A 223 -8.20 -3.17 6.42
C THR A 223 -7.83 -4.54 5.84
N LEU A 224 -6.56 -4.76 5.47
CA LEU A 224 -6.07 -6.03 4.94
C LEU A 224 -5.59 -7.00 6.03
N LEU A 225 -5.35 -6.52 7.26
CA LEU A 225 -4.83 -7.33 8.37
C LEU A 225 -5.74 -8.52 8.73
N PRO A 226 -7.08 -8.40 8.71
CA PRO A 226 -7.98 -9.54 8.93
C PRO A 226 -7.70 -10.75 8.02
N TYR A 227 -7.43 -10.51 6.73
CA TYR A 227 -7.13 -11.60 5.78
C TYR A 227 -5.80 -12.31 6.08
N LEU A 228 -4.92 -11.63 6.80
CA LEU A 228 -3.59 -12.12 7.18
C LEU A 228 -3.58 -12.78 8.57
N GLU A 229 -4.69 -12.76 9.32
CA GLU A 229 -4.76 -13.31 10.68
C GLU A 229 -4.64 -14.83 10.74
N GLN A 230 -5.08 -15.55 9.69
CA GLN A 230 -5.02 -17.02 9.65
C GLN A 230 -3.59 -17.57 9.64
N PHE A 231 -2.62 -16.78 9.17
CA PHE A 231 -1.25 -17.25 8.98
C PHE A 231 -0.44 -17.17 10.28
N LYS A 232 0.13 -18.30 10.67
CA LYS A 232 1.02 -18.42 11.82
C LYS A 232 2.43 -17.89 11.53
N ARG A 233 2.83 -17.87 10.26
CA ARG A 233 4.12 -17.35 9.79
C ARG A 233 3.92 -16.57 8.50
N ILE A 234 4.51 -15.37 8.43
CA ILE A 234 4.45 -14.50 7.25
C ILE A 234 5.87 -14.13 6.87
N THR A 235 6.27 -14.43 5.64
CA THR A 235 7.55 -14.00 5.07
C THR A 235 7.31 -12.80 4.16
N LEU A 236 7.97 -11.68 4.42
CA LEU A 236 7.90 -10.47 3.62
C LEU A 236 9.06 -10.45 2.63
N TRP A 237 8.74 -10.47 1.34
CA TRP A 237 9.70 -10.35 0.22
C TRP A 237 9.16 -9.31 -0.75
N LEU A 238 9.25 -8.04 -0.35
CA LEU A 238 8.54 -6.94 -1.01
C LEU A 238 9.25 -6.39 -2.25
N GLY A 239 10.55 -6.66 -2.39
CA GLY A 239 11.36 -6.15 -3.48
C GLY A 239 12.85 -6.40 -3.24
N GLU A 240 13.69 -5.69 -3.98
CA GLU A 240 15.15 -5.86 -4.01
C GLU A 240 15.93 -4.64 -3.50
N ASP A 241 15.24 -3.56 -3.17
CA ASP A 241 15.84 -2.31 -2.72
C ASP A 241 15.72 -2.11 -1.20
N LEU A 242 16.51 -1.18 -0.67
CA LEU A 242 16.49 -0.83 0.74
C LEU A 242 15.13 -0.27 1.18
N ARG A 243 14.37 0.40 0.27
CA ARG A 243 13.02 0.91 0.57
C ARG A 243 12.07 -0.23 0.86
N SER A 244 12.06 -1.28 0.03
CA SER A 244 11.26 -2.49 0.26
C SER A 244 11.63 -3.20 1.55
N TRP A 245 12.92 -3.20 1.91
CA TRP A 245 13.41 -3.73 3.18
C TRP A 245 12.90 -2.95 4.40
N GLU A 246 12.94 -1.62 4.35
CA GLU A 246 12.39 -0.76 5.40
C GLU A 246 10.88 -0.89 5.52
N ALA A 247 10.17 -0.95 4.39
CA ALA A 247 8.73 -1.21 4.34
C ALA A 247 8.40 -2.55 4.99
N ALA A 248 9.17 -3.60 4.70
CA ALA A 248 8.96 -4.91 5.29
C ALA A 248 9.13 -4.88 6.82
N LYS A 249 10.12 -4.13 7.35
CA LYS A 249 10.26 -3.90 8.80
C LYS A 249 9.06 -3.16 9.39
N LEU A 250 8.52 -2.16 8.69
CA LEU A 250 7.34 -1.41 9.13
C LEU A 250 6.10 -2.29 9.16
N PHE A 251 5.85 -3.03 8.09
CA PHE A 251 4.70 -3.93 7.95
C PHE A 251 4.75 -5.08 8.97
N ALA A 252 5.94 -5.60 9.28
CA ALA A 252 6.12 -6.60 10.34
C ALA A 252 5.67 -6.12 11.72
N ARG A 253 5.70 -4.80 11.99
CA ARG A 253 5.18 -4.23 13.25
C ARG A 253 3.65 -4.31 13.29
N LYS A 254 2.97 -4.03 12.17
CA LYS A 254 1.51 -4.17 12.04
C LYS A 254 1.08 -5.64 12.13
N LEU A 255 1.86 -6.54 11.55
CA LEU A 255 1.57 -7.98 11.47
C LEU A 255 2.03 -8.79 12.67
N SER A 256 2.54 -8.18 13.75
CA SER A 256 3.22 -8.84 14.86
C SER A 256 4.57 -9.45 14.50
N LEU A 257 5.64 -8.85 15.03
CA LEU A 257 7.04 -9.19 14.75
C LEU A 257 7.35 -10.68 14.93
N LYS A 258 6.78 -11.32 15.95
CA LYS A 258 7.09 -12.72 16.32
C LYS A 258 6.75 -13.75 15.23
N ARG A 259 5.82 -13.42 14.33
CA ARG A 259 5.44 -14.31 13.21
C ARG A 259 6.01 -13.89 11.87
N CYS A 260 6.73 -12.76 11.82
CA CYS A 260 7.22 -12.20 10.57
C CYS A 260 8.67 -12.60 10.33
N SER A 261 8.98 -12.99 9.10
CA SER A 261 10.35 -13.14 8.59
C SER A 261 10.53 -12.22 7.38
N LEU A 262 11.74 -11.71 7.17
CA LEU A 262 12.05 -10.72 6.16
C LEU A 262 13.12 -11.28 5.23
N VAL A 263 12.87 -11.27 3.92
CA VAL A 263 13.90 -11.57 2.92
C VAL A 263 14.71 -10.31 2.68
N ARG A 264 16.03 -10.45 2.71
CA ARG A 264 16.94 -9.30 2.65
C ARG A 264 17.23 -8.93 1.20
N PRO A 265 17.29 -7.63 0.85
CA PRO A 265 17.77 -7.23 -0.47
C PRO A 265 19.26 -7.55 -0.62
N GLY A 266 19.65 -8.06 -1.79
CA GLY A 266 21.06 -8.25 -2.15
C GLY A 266 21.24 -9.02 -3.45
N ASN A 267 22.46 -9.02 -3.99
CA ASN A 267 22.77 -9.63 -5.30
C ASN A 267 22.42 -11.12 -5.40
N LEU A 268 22.40 -11.83 -4.27
CA LEU A 268 22.05 -13.26 -4.19
C LEU A 268 20.56 -13.50 -3.86
N GLN A 269 19.80 -12.43 -3.62
CA GLN A 269 18.39 -12.43 -3.22
C GLN A 269 17.65 -11.33 -3.98
N PRO A 270 17.57 -11.41 -5.33
CA PRO A 270 16.81 -10.44 -6.13
C PRO A 270 15.31 -10.58 -5.84
N ARG A 271 14.47 -9.76 -6.48
CA ARG A 271 13.01 -9.95 -6.41
C ARG A 271 12.59 -11.35 -6.90
N PRO A 272 11.45 -11.91 -6.44
CA PRO A 272 11.07 -13.30 -6.74
C PRO A 272 10.99 -13.66 -8.23
N LEU A 273 10.45 -12.77 -9.08
CA LEU A 273 10.41 -13.01 -10.52
C LEU A 273 11.81 -13.15 -11.13
N GLU A 274 12.74 -12.30 -10.71
CA GLU A 274 14.12 -12.34 -11.19
C GLU A 274 14.86 -13.58 -10.68
N ALA A 275 14.62 -13.96 -9.43
CA ALA A 275 15.16 -15.20 -8.86
C ALA A 275 14.72 -16.41 -9.69
N LEU A 276 13.44 -16.47 -10.10
CA LEU A 276 12.92 -17.50 -11.01
C LEU A 276 13.60 -17.43 -12.39
N ASN A 277 13.71 -16.24 -12.99
CA ASN A 277 14.32 -16.07 -14.30
C ASN A 277 15.81 -16.44 -14.34
N GLN A 278 16.53 -16.24 -13.23
CA GLN A 278 17.95 -16.62 -13.07
C GLN A 278 18.14 -18.08 -12.65
N GLY A 279 17.05 -18.84 -12.40
CA GLY A 279 17.13 -20.22 -11.94
C GLY A 279 17.66 -20.38 -10.51
N LEU A 280 17.54 -19.34 -9.68
CA LEU A 280 17.95 -19.39 -8.27
C LEU A 280 16.99 -20.28 -7.46
N ASN A 281 17.52 -20.89 -6.40
CA ASN A 281 16.72 -21.72 -5.51
C ASN A 281 15.89 -20.85 -4.54
N VAL A 282 14.67 -20.52 -4.96
CA VAL A 282 13.71 -19.69 -4.19
C VAL A 282 13.46 -20.26 -2.80
N THR A 283 13.32 -21.58 -2.66
CA THR A 283 13.12 -22.25 -1.36
C THR A 283 14.29 -22.03 -0.40
N LYS A 284 15.53 -22.03 -0.92
CA LYS A 284 16.73 -21.71 -0.14
C LYS A 284 16.72 -20.24 0.31
N ILE A 285 16.29 -19.32 -0.55
CA ILE A 285 16.18 -17.89 -0.21
C ILE A 285 15.14 -17.70 0.90
N LEU A 286 13.95 -18.31 0.78
CA LEU A 286 12.91 -18.26 1.80
C LEU A 286 13.38 -18.81 3.16
N ARG A 287 14.14 -19.91 3.15
CA ARG A 287 14.74 -20.47 4.38
C ARG A 287 15.80 -19.57 5.01
N SER A 288 16.42 -18.69 4.23
CA SER A 288 17.39 -17.71 4.72
C SER A 288 16.75 -16.41 5.22
N ALA A 289 15.43 -16.28 5.15
CA ALA A 289 14.71 -15.12 5.65
C ALA A 289 14.98 -14.90 7.15
N LEU A 290 15.23 -13.64 7.53
CA LEU A 290 15.58 -13.25 8.88
C LEU A 290 14.32 -13.03 9.71
N LEU A 291 14.28 -13.51 10.95
CA LEU A 291 13.18 -13.19 11.86
C LEU A 291 13.13 -11.68 12.12
N ALA A 292 11.92 -11.11 12.13
CA ALA A 292 11.73 -9.73 12.54
C ALA A 292 12.03 -9.62 14.05
N SER A 293 13.19 -9.06 14.40
CA SER A 293 13.72 -9.04 15.77
C SER A 293 13.10 -7.93 16.64
N HIS A 294 13.28 -8.06 17.96
CA HIS A 294 12.73 -7.15 18.98
C HIS A 294 13.52 -5.84 19.10
N LYS A 295 12.82 -4.75 19.47
CA LYS A 295 13.26 -3.34 19.37
C LYS A 295 14.38 -2.87 20.29
N SER A 296 14.70 -3.59 21.37
CA SER A 296 15.29 -2.90 22.54
C SER A 296 16.81 -2.94 22.62
N ILE A 297 17.46 -4.07 22.30
CA ILE A 297 18.92 -4.22 22.41
C ILE A 297 19.38 -5.27 21.40
N ILE A 298 20.35 -4.92 20.56
CA ILE A 298 20.98 -5.83 19.59
C ILE A 298 22.51 -5.69 19.65
N SER A 299 23.22 -6.75 19.29
CA SER A 299 24.69 -6.78 19.25
C SER A 299 25.21 -6.46 17.83
N PHE A 300 26.48 -6.03 17.72
CA PHE A 300 27.11 -5.87 16.41
C PHE A 300 27.08 -7.17 15.59
N ARG A 301 27.15 -8.34 16.22
CA ARG A 301 27.00 -9.63 15.53
C ARG A 301 25.67 -9.74 14.78
N GLN A 302 24.59 -9.18 15.32
CA GLN A 302 23.27 -9.15 14.67
C GLN A 302 23.19 -8.06 13.60
N LEU A 303 23.94 -6.96 13.76
CA LEU A 303 24.01 -5.85 12.81
C LEU A 303 25.01 -6.05 11.67
N ARG A 304 25.98 -6.94 11.83
CA ARG A 304 27.14 -7.08 10.93
C ARG A 304 26.74 -7.19 9.46
N GLU A 305 25.74 -8.04 9.23
CA GLU A 305 25.19 -8.23 7.90
C GLU A 305 24.52 -6.95 7.41
N GLU A 306 23.64 -6.33 8.20
CA GLU A 306 22.97 -5.05 7.88
C GLU A 306 23.97 -3.95 7.50
N VAL A 307 24.97 -3.73 8.36
CA VAL A 307 26.07 -2.79 8.14
C VAL A 307 26.81 -3.08 6.84
N PHE A 308 27.12 -4.34 6.55
CA PHE A 308 27.74 -4.70 5.27
C PHE A 308 26.86 -4.33 4.07
N GLY A 309 25.54 -4.54 4.17
CA GLY A 309 24.63 -4.17 3.09
C GLY A 309 24.47 -2.66 2.92
N GLU A 310 24.53 -1.88 4.00
CA GLU A 310 24.58 -0.42 3.91
C GLU A 310 25.87 0.07 3.24
N LEU A 311 27.01 -0.55 3.57
CA LEU A 311 28.29 -0.23 2.95
C LEU A 311 28.31 -0.58 1.45
N VAL A 312 27.77 -1.74 1.07
CA VAL A 312 27.67 -2.15 -0.34
C VAL A 312 26.69 -1.25 -1.11
N ASN A 313 25.57 -0.87 -0.50
CA ASN A 313 24.51 -0.09 -1.14
C ASN A 313 24.58 1.40 -0.76
N THR A 314 25.79 1.99 -0.76
CA THR A 314 26.02 3.38 -0.31
C THR A 314 25.08 4.38 -1.00
N GLU A 315 24.80 4.20 -2.29
CA GLU A 315 23.87 5.06 -3.03
C GLU A 315 22.42 4.92 -2.57
N GLN A 316 21.94 3.72 -2.24
CA GLN A 316 20.57 3.50 -1.75
C GLN A 316 20.37 3.99 -0.31
N VAL A 317 21.43 3.97 0.50
CA VAL A 317 21.44 4.53 1.87
C VAL A 317 21.40 6.07 1.83
N SER A 318 21.80 6.68 0.71
CA SER A 318 21.89 8.13 0.56
C SER A 318 20.53 8.82 0.37
N GLY A 319 19.50 8.38 1.10
CA GLY A 319 18.16 8.95 1.08
C GLY A 319 17.46 8.92 -0.28
N VAL A 320 16.23 9.40 -0.32
CA VAL A 320 15.50 9.61 -1.57
C VAL A 320 16.07 10.85 -2.26
N LYS A 321 16.72 10.69 -3.40
CA LYS A 321 17.24 11.81 -4.19
C LYS A 321 16.10 12.59 -4.81
N TRP A 322 16.15 13.91 -4.77
CA TRP A 322 15.17 14.73 -5.45
C TRP A 322 15.39 14.70 -6.96
N ALA A 323 14.35 14.42 -7.75
CA ALA A 323 14.47 14.41 -9.21
C ALA A 323 14.49 15.84 -9.77
N ARG A 324 13.65 16.72 -9.22
CA ARG A 324 13.53 18.13 -9.60
C ARG A 324 14.63 19.03 -9.01
N PHE A 325 15.39 18.56 -8.01
CA PHE A 325 16.43 19.34 -7.33
C PHE A 325 17.82 18.67 -7.30
N PRO A 326 18.53 18.54 -8.44
CA PRO A 326 19.84 17.89 -8.50
C PRO A 326 20.92 18.55 -7.64
N GLU A 327 20.93 19.88 -7.53
CA GLU A 327 21.91 20.60 -6.71
C GLU A 327 21.70 20.33 -5.20
N LEU A 328 20.44 20.19 -4.77
CA LEU A 328 20.12 19.84 -3.38
C LEU A 328 20.67 18.45 -3.03
N ASN A 329 20.68 17.52 -3.98
CA ASN A 329 21.31 16.21 -3.80
C ASN A 329 22.82 16.29 -3.61
N LYS A 330 23.50 17.27 -4.20
CA LYS A 330 24.95 17.44 -3.99
C LYS A 330 25.26 17.87 -2.56
N LEU A 331 24.41 18.72 -1.99
CA LEU A 331 24.56 19.31 -0.67
C LEU A 331 24.04 18.37 0.44
N LEU A 332 22.77 17.99 0.39
CA LEU A 332 22.08 17.25 1.45
C LEU A 332 22.20 15.73 1.28
N LYS A 333 22.62 15.27 0.09
CA LYS A 333 22.69 13.86 -0.26
C LYS A 333 21.33 13.17 -0.10
N GLY A 334 20.22 13.79 -0.53
CA GLY A 334 18.87 13.18 -0.54
C GLY A 334 18.12 13.27 0.79
N HIS A 335 16.81 12.96 0.76
CA HIS A 335 15.92 12.93 1.91
C HIS A 335 16.11 11.64 2.73
N ARG A 336 16.52 11.75 4.00
CA ARG A 336 16.69 10.59 4.90
C ARG A 336 15.64 10.58 6.00
N ARG A 337 15.16 9.39 6.34
CA ARG A 337 14.18 9.19 7.40
C ARG A 337 14.82 9.44 8.77
N GLY A 338 14.05 9.99 9.69
CA GLY A 338 14.50 10.31 11.04
C GLY A 338 15.22 11.65 11.18
N GLU A 339 15.45 12.37 10.08
CA GLU A 339 16.00 13.73 10.11
C GLU A 339 14.88 14.76 10.31
N LEU A 340 15.17 15.82 11.06
CA LEU A 340 14.34 17.01 11.16
C LEU A 340 14.95 18.12 10.30
N THR A 341 14.28 18.51 9.23
CA THR A 341 14.70 19.62 8.37
C THR A 341 13.91 20.87 8.72
N ILE A 342 14.61 21.96 9.04
CA ILE A 342 14.00 23.27 9.32
C ILE A 342 14.21 24.16 8.10
N PHE A 343 13.11 24.61 7.50
CA PHE A 343 13.14 25.58 6.40
C PHE A 343 12.66 26.94 6.90
N THR A 344 13.50 27.97 6.76
CA THR A 344 13.25 29.30 7.30
C THR A 344 13.58 30.40 6.30
N GLY A 345 12.98 31.57 6.46
CA GLY A 345 13.08 32.71 5.55
C GLY A 345 11.97 33.73 5.79
N PRO A 346 12.09 34.96 5.25
CA PRO A 346 11.11 36.02 5.47
C PRO A 346 9.73 35.66 4.90
N THR A 347 8.67 36.30 5.41
CA THR A 347 7.32 36.14 4.87
C THR A 347 7.28 36.55 3.40
N GLY A 348 6.57 35.78 2.57
CA GLY A 348 6.49 36.04 1.13
C GLY A 348 7.71 35.60 0.31
N SER A 349 8.74 34.99 0.93
CA SER A 349 9.94 34.53 0.20
C SER A 349 9.75 33.23 -0.59
N GLY A 350 8.52 32.71 -0.69
CA GLY A 350 8.21 31.47 -1.42
C GLY A 350 8.46 30.16 -0.65
N LYS A 351 8.53 30.18 0.69
CA LYS A 351 8.80 28.98 1.51
C LYS A 351 7.82 27.85 1.24
N THR A 352 6.53 28.11 1.40
CA THR A 352 5.48 27.11 1.18
C THR A 352 5.48 26.63 -0.26
N THR A 353 5.71 27.52 -1.24
CA THR A 353 5.83 27.15 -2.66
C THR A 353 6.98 26.18 -2.89
N PHE A 354 8.14 26.43 -2.30
CA PHE A 354 9.30 25.55 -2.40
C PHE A 354 9.06 24.20 -1.70
N ILE A 355 8.55 24.20 -0.47
CA ILE A 355 8.30 22.97 0.29
C ILE A 355 7.20 22.12 -0.36
N SER A 356 6.19 22.76 -0.97
CA SER A 356 5.17 22.13 -1.81
C SER A 356 5.78 21.33 -2.95
N GLU A 357 6.66 21.96 -3.73
CA GLU A 357 7.37 21.33 -4.85
C GLU A 357 8.33 20.21 -4.38
N TYR A 358 9.07 20.46 -3.29
CA TYR A 358 9.97 19.52 -2.65
C TYR A 358 9.23 18.26 -2.18
N ALA A 359 8.09 18.42 -1.53
CA ALA A 359 7.30 17.31 -1.01
C ALA A 359 6.65 16.52 -2.14
N LEU A 360 6.18 17.23 -3.17
CA LEU A 360 5.60 16.63 -4.37
C LEU A 360 6.60 15.74 -5.12
N ASP A 361 7.85 16.19 -5.26
CA ASP A 361 8.91 15.38 -5.87
C ASP A 361 9.13 14.04 -5.12
N LEU A 362 9.07 14.06 -3.79
CA LEU A 362 9.15 12.85 -2.97
C LEU A 362 7.89 11.97 -3.14
N CYS A 363 6.69 12.56 -3.16
CA CYS A 363 5.43 11.85 -3.38
C CYS A 363 5.42 11.11 -4.71
N MET A 364 5.86 11.77 -5.79
CA MET A 364 5.98 11.18 -7.12
C MET A 364 6.93 9.98 -7.18
N GLN A 365 7.85 9.88 -6.23
CA GLN A 365 8.76 8.74 -6.08
C GLN A 365 8.23 7.66 -5.10
N GLY A 366 6.97 7.77 -4.67
CA GLY A 366 6.29 6.82 -3.80
C GLY A 366 6.50 7.05 -2.30
N VAL A 367 7.04 8.21 -1.88
CA VAL A 367 7.21 8.53 -0.46
C VAL A 367 5.88 9.01 0.12
N CYS A 368 5.28 8.19 1.00
CA CYS A 368 4.03 8.53 1.69
C CYS A 368 4.20 9.79 2.55
N THR A 369 3.55 10.87 2.13
CA THR A 369 3.74 12.22 2.66
C THR A 369 2.47 12.76 3.29
N LEU A 370 2.59 13.35 4.47
CA LEU A 370 1.49 14.02 5.18
C LEU A 370 1.78 15.52 5.31
N TRP A 371 0.82 16.35 4.91
CA TRP A 371 0.87 17.81 5.04
C TRP A 371 -0.01 18.31 6.19
N GLY A 372 0.61 18.96 7.17
CA GLY A 372 -0.08 19.76 8.18
C GLY A 372 0.05 21.25 7.83
N SER A 373 -0.97 21.80 7.17
CA SER A 373 -1.00 23.20 6.74
C SER A 373 -1.81 24.07 7.72
N PHE A 374 -1.12 24.78 8.62
CA PHE A 374 -1.71 25.63 9.65
C PHE A 374 -1.91 27.08 9.21
N GLU A 375 -1.26 27.53 8.13
CA GLU A 375 -1.37 28.89 7.57
C GLU A 375 -2.29 28.96 6.34
N ILE A 376 -2.20 27.99 5.44
CA ILE A 376 -2.95 27.95 4.17
C ILE A 376 -4.01 26.84 4.25
N ASN A 377 -5.23 27.10 3.77
CA ASN A 377 -6.26 26.06 3.70
C ASN A 377 -5.89 24.95 2.68
N ASN A 378 -6.39 23.73 2.92
CA ASN A 378 -6.03 22.56 2.10
C ASN A 378 -6.41 22.74 0.63
N VAL A 379 -7.54 23.38 0.32
CA VAL A 379 -7.97 23.61 -1.07
C VAL A 379 -6.96 24.47 -1.83
N ARG A 380 -6.45 25.54 -1.21
CA ARG A 380 -5.45 26.42 -1.84
C ARG A 380 -4.09 25.74 -1.94
N LEU A 381 -3.69 24.98 -0.93
CA LEU A 381 -2.46 24.18 -0.98
C LEU A 381 -2.52 23.13 -2.10
N ALA A 382 -3.61 22.35 -2.15
CA ALA A 382 -3.83 21.33 -3.17
C ALA A 382 -3.85 21.94 -4.58
N LYS A 383 -4.49 23.12 -4.76
CA LYS A 383 -4.42 23.87 -6.02
C LYS A 383 -2.97 24.18 -6.43
N ILE A 384 -2.14 24.66 -5.50
CA ILE A 384 -0.72 24.96 -5.77
C ILE A 384 0.02 23.68 -6.16
N MET A 385 -0.13 22.61 -5.37
CA MET A 385 0.52 21.31 -5.63
C MET A 385 0.08 20.68 -6.96
N LEU A 386 -1.20 20.74 -7.30
CA LEU A 386 -1.74 20.21 -8.56
C LEU A 386 -1.17 20.97 -9.77
N THR A 387 -1.09 22.30 -9.67
CA THR A 387 -0.49 23.15 -10.72
C THR A 387 1.00 22.84 -10.89
N GLN A 388 1.72 22.66 -9.77
CA GLN A 388 3.12 22.23 -9.74
C GLN A 388 3.34 20.81 -10.29
N PHE A 389 2.39 19.91 -10.05
CA PHE A 389 2.40 18.55 -10.57
C PHE A 389 2.21 18.52 -12.09
N ALA A 390 1.26 19.31 -12.59
CA ALA A 390 0.97 19.44 -14.01
C ALA A 390 2.07 20.20 -14.79
N GLY A 391 2.91 20.98 -14.09
CA GLY A 391 3.98 21.80 -14.69
C GLY A 391 3.44 22.90 -15.60
N ARG A 392 2.17 23.29 -15.42
CA ARG A 392 1.43 24.24 -16.27
C ARG A 392 0.37 24.95 -15.45
N ARG A 393 -0.09 26.10 -15.93
CA ARG A 393 -1.16 26.88 -15.30
C ARG A 393 -2.51 26.30 -15.69
N LEU A 394 -3.08 25.47 -14.80
CA LEU A 394 -4.36 24.81 -15.06
C LEU A 394 -5.54 25.80 -15.12
N GLU A 395 -5.40 27.00 -14.55
CA GLU A 395 -6.43 28.03 -14.69
C GLU A 395 -6.64 28.48 -16.14
N ASP A 396 -5.60 28.35 -16.97
CA ASP A 396 -5.65 28.69 -18.39
C ASP A 396 -6.10 27.50 -19.26
N GLN A 397 -6.21 26.28 -18.69
CA GLN A 397 -6.49 25.01 -19.39
C GLN A 397 -7.39 24.08 -18.55
N LEU A 398 -8.57 24.56 -18.18
CA LEU A 398 -9.50 23.85 -17.30
C LEU A 398 -9.98 22.51 -17.87
N GLU A 399 -9.96 22.35 -19.18
CA GLU A 399 -10.28 21.10 -19.88
C GLU A 399 -9.34 19.93 -19.51
N LEU A 400 -8.15 20.22 -18.98
CA LEU A 400 -7.20 19.20 -18.52
C LEU A 400 -7.32 18.91 -17.02
N TYR A 401 -8.21 19.60 -16.29
CA TYR A 401 -8.31 19.49 -14.84
C TYR A 401 -8.54 18.05 -14.39
N ASP A 402 -9.55 17.38 -14.94
CA ASP A 402 -9.92 16.02 -14.51
C ASP A 402 -8.76 15.03 -14.74
N GLU A 403 -8.08 15.10 -15.90
CA GLU A 403 -6.93 14.25 -16.20
C GLU A 403 -5.79 14.42 -15.17
N TRP A 404 -5.47 15.66 -14.81
CA TRP A 404 -4.39 15.93 -13.85
C TRP A 404 -4.81 15.65 -12.41
N ALA A 405 -6.07 15.92 -12.06
CA ALA A 405 -6.64 15.60 -10.75
C ALA A 405 -6.60 14.09 -10.51
N ASP A 406 -7.04 13.29 -11.47
CA ASP A 406 -7.00 11.83 -11.43
C ASP A 406 -5.59 11.30 -11.16
N ARG A 407 -4.60 11.83 -11.88
CA ARG A 407 -3.20 11.45 -11.71
C ARG A 407 -2.60 11.95 -10.39
N PHE A 408 -3.10 13.07 -9.87
CA PHE A 408 -2.67 13.63 -8.59
C PHE A 408 -3.21 12.82 -7.41
N GLU A 409 -4.43 12.28 -7.53
CA GLU A 409 -5.03 11.38 -6.54
C GLU A 409 -4.26 10.05 -6.37
N GLU A 410 -3.52 9.62 -7.39
CA GLU A 410 -2.66 8.43 -7.30
C GLU A 410 -1.46 8.61 -6.36
N LEU A 411 -1.09 9.84 -6.04
CA LEU A 411 0.06 10.13 -5.18
C LEU A 411 -0.23 9.72 -3.73
N PRO A 412 0.76 9.18 -2.99
CA PRO A 412 0.61 8.84 -1.58
C PRO A 412 0.71 10.11 -0.71
N LEU A 413 -0.17 11.07 -0.96
CA LEU A 413 -0.21 12.40 -0.37
C LEU A 413 -1.47 12.56 0.47
N TYR A 414 -1.30 12.97 1.72
CA TYR A 414 -2.38 13.13 2.69
C TYR A 414 -2.31 14.51 3.33
N PHE A 415 -3.47 15.03 3.75
CA PHE A 415 -3.56 16.34 4.39
C PHE A 415 -4.20 16.21 5.78
N MET A 416 -3.64 16.87 6.78
CA MET A 416 -4.32 17.11 8.05
C MET A 416 -5.41 18.16 7.83
N THR A 417 -6.52 18.04 8.55
CA THR A 417 -7.64 19.00 8.48
C THR A 417 -7.48 20.20 9.41
N PHE A 418 -6.29 20.35 10.01
CA PHE A 418 -5.99 21.46 10.91
C PHE A 418 -5.84 22.78 10.16
N HIS A 419 -6.29 23.86 10.80
CA HIS A 419 -6.08 25.23 10.36
C HIS A 419 -5.96 26.12 11.59
N GLY A 420 -5.00 27.06 11.59
CA GLY A 420 -4.75 27.94 12.74
C GLY A 420 -4.16 27.22 13.96
N GLN A 421 -4.41 27.76 15.16
CA GLN A 421 -3.85 27.24 16.40
C GLN A 421 -4.44 25.87 16.75
N GLN A 422 -3.58 24.93 17.12
CA GLN A 422 -3.97 23.58 17.50
C GLN A 422 -3.19 23.08 18.70
N ASN A 423 -3.78 22.18 19.47
CA ASN A 423 -3.07 21.53 20.57
C ASN A 423 -1.98 20.59 20.01
N ILE A 424 -0.74 20.77 20.47
CA ILE A 424 0.40 19.96 20.01
C ILE A 424 0.19 18.46 20.20
N LYS A 425 -0.49 18.03 21.27
CA LYS A 425 -0.80 16.63 21.53
C LYS A 425 -1.73 16.09 20.46
N THR A 426 -2.78 16.82 20.12
CA THR A 426 -3.71 16.45 19.04
C THR A 426 -3.00 16.34 17.69
N VAL A 427 -2.08 17.26 17.40
CA VAL A 427 -1.25 17.21 16.18
C VAL A 427 -0.36 15.97 16.16
N ILE A 428 0.34 15.68 17.26
CA ILE A 428 1.20 14.49 17.38
C ILE A 428 0.38 13.20 17.29
N ASP A 429 -0.75 13.10 17.97
CA ASP A 429 -1.63 11.93 17.94
C ASP A 429 -2.16 11.69 16.52
N THR A 430 -2.47 12.76 15.78
CA THR A 430 -2.88 12.70 14.37
C THR A 430 -1.74 12.24 13.47
N MET A 431 -0.52 12.72 13.69
CA MET A 431 0.68 12.23 12.98
C MET A 431 0.90 10.73 13.25
N GLN A 432 0.81 10.30 14.51
CA GLN A 432 0.97 8.89 14.88
C GLN A 432 -0.10 8.00 14.24
N HIS A 433 -1.35 8.45 14.26
CA HIS A 433 -2.46 7.78 13.60
C HIS A 433 -2.23 7.67 12.10
N ALA A 434 -1.80 8.75 11.44
CA ALA A 434 -1.52 8.75 10.00
C ALA A 434 -0.35 7.83 9.65
N VAL A 435 0.73 7.82 10.45
CA VAL A 435 1.85 6.87 10.29
C VAL A 435 1.36 5.43 10.38
N TYR A 436 0.42 5.13 11.29
CA TYR A 436 -0.14 3.79 11.40
C TYR A 436 -1.08 3.44 10.22
N MET A 437 -2.02 4.33 9.88
CA MET A 437 -3.05 4.06 8.87
C MET A 437 -2.49 4.03 7.44
N TYR A 438 -1.65 5.02 7.12
CA TYR A 438 -1.23 5.30 5.75
C TYR A 438 0.27 5.06 5.51
N ASP A 439 0.98 4.49 6.50
CA ASP A 439 2.43 4.25 6.44
C ASP A 439 3.23 5.52 6.11
N ILE A 440 2.78 6.69 6.61
CA ILE A 440 3.45 7.98 6.39
C ILE A 440 4.93 7.88 6.80
N THR A 441 5.80 8.31 5.90
CA THR A 441 7.25 8.33 6.11
C THR A 441 7.88 9.71 6.03
N HIS A 442 7.13 10.69 5.51
CA HIS A 442 7.52 12.09 5.40
C HIS A 442 6.38 12.98 5.90
N VAL A 443 6.67 13.93 6.78
CA VAL A 443 5.66 14.85 7.34
C VAL A 443 6.14 16.28 7.14
N VAL A 444 5.28 17.11 6.55
CA VAL A 444 5.49 18.54 6.40
C VAL A 444 4.58 19.26 7.40
N VAL A 445 5.14 20.19 8.17
CA VAL A 445 4.41 21.05 9.10
C VAL A 445 4.67 22.50 8.71
N ASP A 446 3.65 23.16 8.17
CA ASP A 446 3.73 24.55 7.68
C ASP A 446 2.51 25.33 8.17
N ASN A 447 2.57 26.25 9.11
CA ASN A 447 3.72 26.93 9.69
C ASN A 447 3.71 26.74 11.21
N LEU A 448 4.87 26.43 11.81
CA LEU A 448 5.03 26.16 13.24
C LEU A 448 4.52 27.30 14.13
N GLN A 449 4.66 28.55 13.68
CA GLN A 449 4.18 29.71 14.46
C GLN A 449 2.65 29.67 14.64
N PHE A 450 1.91 29.37 13.57
CA PHE A 450 0.44 29.30 13.63
C PHE A 450 -0.04 28.07 14.39
N MET A 451 0.70 26.96 14.32
CA MET A 451 0.39 25.74 15.08
C MET A 451 0.42 26.01 16.59
N MET A 452 1.49 26.64 17.09
CA MET A 452 1.70 26.88 18.53
C MET A 452 0.80 28.00 19.08
N GLY A 453 0.33 28.91 18.22
CA GLY A 453 -0.35 30.14 18.63
C GLY A 453 0.62 31.15 19.26
N HIS A 454 0.17 32.40 19.38
CA HIS A 454 0.89 33.43 20.12
C HIS A 454 0.68 33.25 21.63
N GLU A 455 1.17 32.14 22.20
CA GLU A 455 1.48 32.18 23.63
C GLU A 455 2.75 33.02 23.77
N HIS A 456 2.58 34.25 24.26
CA HIS A 456 3.68 35.02 24.83
C HIS A 456 4.34 34.14 25.90
N LEU A 457 5.42 33.45 25.53
CA LEU A 457 6.47 33.12 26.46
C LEU A 457 7.00 34.47 26.94
N SER A 458 6.39 35.01 28.00
CA SER A 458 7.09 35.91 28.91
C SER A 458 8.25 35.10 29.45
N VAL A 459 9.36 35.15 28.74
CA VAL A 459 10.66 34.79 29.26
C VAL A 459 10.96 35.85 30.30
N ASP A 460 10.48 35.61 31.53
CA ASP A 460 11.04 36.29 32.69
C ASP A 460 12.52 35.94 32.71
N ARG A 461 13.33 37.01 32.74
CA ARG A 461 14.78 37.03 32.61
C ARG A 461 15.51 36.20 33.66
#